data_AF-A0A929YD73-F1
#
_entry.id   AF-A0A929YD73-F1
#
_cell.length_a   1.000
_cell.length_b   1.000
_cell.length_c   1.000
_cell.angle_alpha   90.00
_cell.angle_beta   90.00
_cell.angle_gamma   90.00
#
_symmetry.space_group_name_H-M   'P 1'
#
loop_
_entity.id
_entity.type
_entity.pdbx_description
1 polymer ?
#
loop_
_entity_poly.entity_id
_entity_poly.type
_entity_poly.pdbx_seq_one_letter_code
_entity_poly.pdbx_strand_id
1 'polypeptide(L)'
;MTSSTEVNSVCKMIERYNLTQYDGKPAQPQVQTSTPYQTGKTYTLQSNLWVRASAGGHAQPWDKLTPAGRSACIRVTGGAIMQAGTAVTCKKVYPIATGAVWMQIPSGWLCARDEKGKVLIK
;
A
#
# COMPACT_ATOMS: atom_id res chain seq x y z
N MET A 1 -20.64 9.83 -38.27
CA MET A 1 -20.66 8.44 -37.77
C MET A 1 -19.56 8.36 -36.73
N THR A 2 -19.87 8.51 -35.44
CA THR A 2 -18.85 8.44 -34.38
C THR A 2 -18.32 7.01 -34.36
N SER A 3 -17.02 6.85 -34.67
CA SER A 3 -16.36 5.56 -34.77
C SER A 3 -16.55 4.79 -33.46
N SER A 4 -17.12 3.58 -33.54
CA SER A 4 -17.39 2.71 -32.39
C SER A 4 -16.13 2.43 -31.55
N THR A 5 -14.94 2.58 -32.15
CA THR A 5 -13.64 2.49 -31.48
C THR A 5 -13.40 3.63 -30.48
N GLU A 6 -13.85 4.85 -30.80
CA GLU A 6 -13.71 6.02 -29.92
C GLU A 6 -14.62 5.86 -28.70
N VAL A 7 -15.87 5.40 -28.92
CA VAL A 7 -16.84 5.13 -27.85
C VAL A 7 -16.31 4.08 -26.87
N ASN A 8 -15.73 2.98 -27.39
CA ASN A 8 -15.17 1.92 -26.55
C ASN A 8 -13.95 2.39 -25.74
N SER A 9 -13.15 3.30 -26.29
CA SER A 9 -11.97 3.86 -25.62
C SER A 9 -12.38 4.80 -24.48
N VAL A 10 -13.41 5.60 -24.69
CA VAL A 10 -14.00 6.48 -23.67
C VAL A 10 -14.67 5.67 -22.55
N CYS A 11 -15.46 4.64 -22.87
CA CYS A 11 -16.06 3.76 -21.86
C CYS A 11 -15.00 3.07 -20.97
N LYS A 12 -13.91 2.57 -21.58
CA LYS A 12 -12.81 1.95 -20.82
C LYS A 12 -12.09 2.94 -19.90
N MET A 13 -11.96 4.21 -20.29
CA MET A 13 -11.39 5.24 -19.41
C MET A 13 -12.31 5.55 -18.22
N ILE A 14 -13.62 5.66 -18.45
CA ILE A 14 -14.60 5.98 -17.41
C ILE A 14 -14.66 4.86 -16.35
N GLU A 15 -14.66 3.59 -16.78
CA GLU A 15 -14.61 2.43 -15.87
C GLU A 15 -13.27 2.32 -15.15
N ARG A 16 -12.15 2.53 -15.86
CA ARG A 16 -10.80 2.46 -15.28
C ARG A 16 -10.54 3.49 -14.19
N TYR A 17 -11.16 4.66 -14.29
CA TYR A 17 -11.01 5.74 -13.31
C TYR A 17 -12.24 5.92 -12.40
N ASN A 18 -13.22 5.00 -12.47
CA ASN A 18 -14.44 5.00 -11.66
C ASN A 18 -15.11 6.38 -11.54
N LEU A 19 -15.17 7.10 -12.67
CA LEU A 19 -15.66 8.49 -12.78
C LEU A 19 -17.20 8.59 -12.69
N THR A 20 -17.88 7.53 -12.26
CA THR A 20 -19.34 7.44 -12.15
C THR A 20 -19.87 7.95 -10.81
N GLN A 21 -19.01 8.37 -9.87
CA GLN A 21 -19.44 8.83 -8.56
C GLN A 21 -19.69 10.35 -8.55
N TYR A 22 -20.96 10.74 -8.57
CA TYR A 22 -21.40 12.09 -8.29
C TYR A 22 -22.11 12.11 -6.94
N ASP A 23 -21.37 12.34 -5.84
CA ASP A 23 -21.97 12.68 -4.55
C ASP A 23 -20.97 13.33 -3.57
N GLY A 24 -20.93 14.67 -3.56
CA GLY A 24 -20.97 15.52 -2.36
C GLY A 24 -19.97 15.39 -1.20
N LYS A 25 -18.91 14.57 -1.25
CA LYS A 25 -17.91 14.46 -0.16
C LYS A 25 -16.50 14.41 -0.76
N PRO A 26 -15.47 15.08 -0.19
CA PRO A 26 -14.14 15.09 -0.79
C PRO A 26 -13.49 13.69 -0.67
N ALA A 27 -13.78 12.85 -1.64
CA ALA A 27 -13.13 11.57 -1.83
C ALA A 27 -11.74 11.85 -2.39
N GLN A 28 -10.76 11.71 -1.51
CA GLN A 28 -9.34 11.80 -1.82
C GLN A 28 -9.02 10.84 -3.00
N PRO A 29 -8.28 11.28 -4.03
CA PRO A 29 -8.08 10.49 -5.25
C PRO A 29 -7.36 9.18 -4.94
N GLN A 30 -8.12 8.08 -4.84
CA GLN A 30 -7.57 6.74 -4.81
C GLN A 30 -7.36 6.32 -6.27
N VAL A 31 -6.16 6.61 -6.77
CA VAL A 31 -5.68 6.11 -8.05
C VAL A 31 -5.78 4.59 -8.01
N GLN A 32 -6.82 4.05 -8.65
CA GLN A 32 -7.07 2.62 -8.85
C GLN A 32 -6.04 2.08 -9.84
N THR A 33 -4.79 1.99 -9.41
CA THR A 33 -3.89 0.97 -9.91
C THR A 33 -4.26 -0.30 -9.17
N SER A 34 -4.62 -1.35 -9.91
CA SER A 34 -4.90 -2.70 -9.41
C SER A 34 -4.02 -3.03 -8.19
N THR A 35 -4.56 -2.82 -7.01
CA THR A 35 -3.86 -2.99 -5.74
C THR A 35 -4.56 -4.17 -5.05
N PRO A 36 -3.90 -5.33 -4.93
CA PRO A 36 -4.52 -6.53 -4.35
C PRO A 36 -4.78 -6.42 -2.84
N TYR A 37 -4.44 -5.29 -2.21
CA TYR A 37 -4.50 -5.10 -0.77
C TYR A 37 -5.73 -4.30 -0.37
N GLN A 38 -6.52 -4.88 0.52
CA GLN A 38 -7.71 -4.30 1.10
C GLN A 38 -7.41 -3.83 2.52
N THR A 39 -7.84 -2.62 2.84
CA THR A 39 -7.79 -2.10 4.21
C THR A 39 -8.67 -2.94 5.13
N GLY A 40 -8.17 -3.26 6.32
CA GLY A 40 -8.81 -4.15 7.29
C GLY A 40 -8.42 -5.62 7.16
N LYS A 41 -7.74 -6.02 6.08
CA LYS A 41 -7.22 -7.39 5.95
C LYS A 41 -5.83 -7.54 6.55
N THR A 42 -5.54 -8.75 7.01
CA THR A 42 -4.23 -9.16 7.48
C THR A 42 -3.49 -9.86 6.35
N TYR A 43 -2.23 -9.49 6.17
CA TYR A 43 -1.36 -9.99 5.13
C TYR A 43 -0.03 -10.45 5.72
N THR A 44 0.63 -11.41 5.07
CA THR A 44 1.86 -12.02 5.57
C THR A 44 3.05 -11.53 4.75
N LEU A 45 4.11 -11.11 5.43
CA LEU A 45 5.35 -10.70 4.76
C LEU A 45 6.03 -11.91 4.11
N GLN A 46 6.53 -11.73 2.89
CA GLN A 46 7.33 -12.72 2.19
C GLN A 46 8.84 -12.53 2.40
N SER A 47 9.26 -11.34 2.81
CA SER A 47 10.67 -10.97 2.99
C SER A 47 10.87 -10.08 4.21
N ASN A 48 12.09 -10.02 4.71
CA ASN A 48 12.46 -9.09 5.78
C ASN A 48 12.38 -7.64 5.27
N LEU A 49 11.55 -6.81 5.89
CA LEU A 49 11.30 -5.44 5.47
C LEU A 49 11.53 -4.45 6.59
N TRP A 50 12.08 -3.30 6.25
CA TRP A 50 12.23 -2.21 7.20
C TRP A 50 10.89 -1.51 7.42
N VAL A 51 10.49 -1.38 8.69
CA VAL A 51 9.36 -0.53 9.06
C VAL A 51 9.80 0.93 8.90
N ARG A 52 9.03 1.72 8.17
CA ARG A 52 9.29 3.15 7.91
C ARG A 52 8.24 4.04 8.58
N ALA A 53 8.61 5.27 8.86
CA ALA A 53 7.71 6.26 9.48
C ALA A 53 6.70 6.83 8.47
N SER A 54 7.06 6.87 7.19
CA SER A 54 6.21 7.30 6.07
C SER A 54 6.46 6.44 4.83
N ALA A 55 5.53 6.47 3.87
CA ALA A 55 5.67 5.80 2.58
C ALA A 55 6.94 6.30 1.85
N GLY A 56 7.94 5.45 1.67
CA GLY A 56 9.23 5.81 1.07
C GLY A 56 10.19 6.60 1.97
N GLY A 57 9.81 6.94 3.20
CA GLY A 57 10.59 7.80 4.09
C GLY A 57 11.60 7.08 4.99
N HIS A 58 11.97 7.69 6.11
CA HIS A 58 12.97 7.14 7.03
C HIS A 58 12.47 5.90 7.79
N ALA A 59 13.41 5.08 8.28
CA ALA A 59 13.10 3.92 9.12
C ALA A 59 12.45 4.38 10.45
N GLN A 60 11.41 3.67 10.87
CA GLN A 60 10.71 3.93 12.12
C GLN A 60 11.57 3.40 13.29
N PRO A 61 11.89 4.22 14.30
CA PRO A 61 12.62 3.77 15.47
C PRO A 61 11.82 2.76 16.28
N TRP A 62 12.52 1.78 16.86
CA TRP A 62 11.95 0.71 17.69
C TRP A 62 10.97 1.21 18.77
N ASP A 63 11.31 2.33 19.41
CA ASP A 63 10.54 2.95 20.49
C ASP A 63 9.16 3.47 20.03
N LYS A 64 8.97 3.71 18.74
CA LYS A 64 7.69 4.17 18.18
C LYS A 64 6.83 3.02 17.65
N LEU A 65 7.31 1.78 17.67
CA LEU A 65 6.51 0.61 17.29
C LEU A 65 5.51 0.27 18.41
N THR A 66 4.34 -0.25 18.01
CA THR A 66 3.38 -0.82 18.97
C THR A 66 3.95 -2.09 19.61
N PRO A 67 3.50 -2.47 20.82
CA PRO A 67 3.97 -3.69 21.50
C PRO A 67 3.82 -4.96 20.65
N ALA A 68 2.70 -5.08 19.93
CA ALA A 68 2.46 -6.17 19.00
C ALA A 68 3.43 -6.16 17.81
N GLY A 69 3.70 -4.98 17.24
CA GLY A 69 4.70 -4.82 16.19
C GLY A 69 6.11 -5.16 16.65
N ARG A 70 6.49 -4.77 17.87
CA ARG A 70 7.80 -5.08 18.47
C ARG A 70 8.02 -6.59 18.62
N SER A 71 6.98 -7.35 18.97
CA SER A 71 7.11 -8.81 19.12
C SER A 71 7.40 -9.52 17.80
N ALA A 72 7.02 -8.91 16.68
CA ALA A 72 7.18 -9.48 15.35
C ALA A 72 8.27 -8.79 14.49
N CYS A 73 9.01 -7.86 15.09
CA CYS A 73 10.13 -7.18 14.47
C CYS A 73 11.45 -7.54 15.18
N ILE A 74 12.56 -7.30 14.51
CA ILE A 74 13.91 -7.32 15.06
C ILE A 74 14.34 -5.88 15.27
N ARG A 75 14.88 -5.62 16.47
CA ARG A 75 15.49 -4.33 16.81
C ARG A 75 16.82 -4.19 16.09
N VAL A 76 16.96 -3.14 15.31
CA VAL A 76 18.23 -2.77 14.66
C VAL A 76 18.58 -1.32 14.97
N THR A 77 19.87 -0.99 14.94
CA THR A 77 20.35 0.37 15.15
C THR A 77 19.74 1.29 14.10
N GLY A 78 18.93 2.26 14.55
CA GLY A 78 18.24 3.21 13.67
C GLY A 78 16.85 2.78 13.16
N GLY A 79 16.32 1.62 13.56
CA GLY A 79 14.98 1.22 13.13
C GLY A 79 14.46 -0.12 13.64
N ALA A 80 13.50 -0.66 12.92
CA ALA A 80 12.94 -1.99 13.14
C ALA A 80 12.83 -2.74 11.81
N ILE A 81 13.31 -3.97 11.77
CA ILE A 81 13.13 -4.87 10.62
C ILE A 81 12.05 -5.86 10.98
N MET A 82 10.97 -5.88 10.21
CA MET A 82 9.95 -6.90 10.35
C MET A 82 10.35 -8.14 9.58
N GLN A 83 10.24 -9.30 10.22
CA GLN A 83 10.66 -10.56 9.61
C GLN A 83 9.66 -11.03 8.55
N ALA A 84 10.19 -11.78 7.57
CA ALA A 84 9.37 -12.59 6.68
C ALA A 84 8.52 -13.58 7.52
N GLY A 85 7.28 -13.80 7.10
CA GLY A 85 6.31 -14.63 7.82
C GLY A 85 5.46 -13.87 8.84
N THR A 86 5.79 -12.62 9.16
CA THR A 86 4.97 -11.81 10.07
C THR A 86 3.64 -11.42 9.43
N ALA A 87 2.55 -11.66 10.15
CA ALA A 87 1.22 -11.21 9.78
C ALA A 87 1.01 -9.74 10.22
N VAL A 88 0.58 -8.90 9.28
CA VAL A 88 0.29 -7.49 9.53
C VAL A 88 -1.07 -7.08 9.00
N THR A 89 -1.77 -6.30 9.81
CA THR A 89 -3.07 -5.72 9.44
C THR A 89 -2.87 -4.45 8.63
N CYS A 90 -3.40 -4.45 7.41
CA CYS A 90 -3.42 -3.30 6.52
C CYS A 90 -4.40 -2.25 7.05
N LYS A 91 -3.91 -1.10 7.50
CA LYS A 91 -4.76 0.05 7.85
C LYS A 91 -5.07 0.94 6.64
N LYS A 92 -4.06 1.21 5.82
CA LYS A 92 -4.16 2.07 4.65
C LYS A 92 -3.17 1.59 3.59
N VAL A 93 -3.50 1.79 2.33
CA VAL A 93 -2.58 1.54 1.21
C VAL A 93 -2.29 2.88 0.55
N TYR A 94 -1.02 3.13 0.25
CA TYR A 94 -0.55 4.33 -0.41
C TYR A 94 0.34 3.94 -1.60
N PRO A 95 -0.19 3.97 -2.83
CA PRO A 95 0.63 3.85 -4.02
C PRO A 95 1.44 5.13 -4.24
N ILE A 96 2.72 5.02 -4.56
CA ILE A 96 3.56 6.15 -4.98
C ILE A 96 3.65 6.18 -6.51
N ALA A 97 3.92 7.37 -7.08
CA ALA A 97 3.95 7.58 -8.52
C ALA A 97 4.99 6.71 -9.26
N THR A 98 6.01 6.23 -8.56
CA THR A 98 7.03 5.32 -9.11
C THR A 98 6.53 3.89 -9.31
N GLY A 99 5.31 3.57 -8.88
CA GLY A 99 4.71 2.23 -9.00
C GLY A 99 4.89 1.35 -7.77
N ALA A 100 5.63 1.80 -6.74
CA ALA A 100 5.70 1.10 -5.47
C ALA A 100 4.40 1.28 -4.67
N VAL A 101 4.01 0.25 -3.92
CA VAL A 101 2.83 0.25 -3.06
C VAL A 101 3.26 0.15 -1.62
N TRP A 102 2.87 1.13 -0.82
CA TRP A 102 3.13 1.16 0.61
C TRP A 102 1.88 0.78 1.39
N MET A 103 2.04 -0.04 2.41
CA MET A 103 0.99 -0.44 3.34
C MET A 103 1.27 0.17 4.70
N GLN A 104 0.31 0.93 5.21
CA GLN A 104 0.29 1.43 6.57
C GLN A 104 -0.20 0.32 7.50
N ILE A 105 0.55 0.09 8.55
CA ILE A 105 0.22 -0.78 9.68
C ILE A 105 0.11 0.08 10.95
N PRO A 106 -0.48 -0.41 12.06
CA PRO A 106 -0.53 0.34 13.31
C PRO A 106 0.85 0.84 13.79
N SER A 107 1.91 0.11 13.42
CA SER A 107 3.29 0.37 13.86
C SER A 107 4.14 1.14 12.85
N GLY A 108 3.59 1.61 11.72
CA GLY A 108 4.37 2.30 10.68
C GLY A 108 3.95 1.98 9.24
N TRP A 109 4.89 2.10 8.30
CA TRP A 109 4.70 1.86 6.88
C TRP A 109 5.64 0.77 6.37
N LEU A 110 5.15 -0.06 5.46
CA LEU A 110 5.87 -1.17 4.86
C LEU A 110 5.75 -1.12 3.34
N CYS A 111 6.78 -1.59 2.65
CA CYS A 111 6.73 -1.76 1.21
C CYS A 111 5.95 -3.06 0.91
N ALA A 112 4.72 -2.93 0.42
CA ALA A 112 3.90 -4.08 0.03
C ALA A 112 4.24 -4.54 -1.40
N ARG A 113 4.60 -3.59 -2.27
CA ARG A 113 5.01 -3.86 -3.64
C ARG A 113 6.13 -2.92 -4.05
N ASP A 114 7.12 -3.47 -4.72
CA ASP A 114 8.20 -2.70 -5.32
C ASP A 114 7.79 -2.08 -6.66
N GLU A 115 8.54 -1.08 -7.14
CA GLU A 115 8.35 -0.41 -8.44
C GLU A 115 8.42 -1.38 -9.62
N LYS A 116 9.23 -2.45 -9.46
CA LYS A 116 9.34 -3.56 -10.42
C LYS A 116 8.14 -4.51 -10.41
N GLY A 117 7.14 -4.24 -9.58
CA GLY A 117 5.94 -5.05 -9.43
C GLY A 117 6.11 -6.26 -8.50
N LYS A 118 7.26 -6.44 -7.85
CA LYS A 118 7.52 -7.54 -6.90
C LYS A 118 6.64 -7.40 -5.66
N VAL A 119 5.82 -8.41 -5.42
CA VAL A 119 4.92 -8.49 -4.26
C VAL A 119 5.72 -8.97 -3.06
N LEU A 120 5.80 -8.16 -2.01
CA LEU A 120 6.56 -8.44 -0.79
C LEU A 120 5.66 -8.86 0.38
N ILE A 121 4.34 -8.66 0.23
CA ILE A 121 3.30 -8.95 1.21
C ILE A 121 2.20 -9.74 0.49
N LYS A 122 1.69 -10.85 1.06
CA LYS A 122 0.68 -11.71 0.42
C LYS A 122 -0.53 -11.90 1.31
#